data_AF-A0A534TN53-F1
#
_entry.id   AF-A0A534TN53-F1
#
_cell.length_a   1.000
_cell.length_b   1.000
_cell.length_c   1.000
_cell.angle_alpha   90.00
_cell.angle_beta   90.00
_cell.angle_gamma   90.00
#
_symmetry.space_group_name_H-M   'P 1'
#
loop_
_entity.id
_entity.type
_entity.pdbx_description
1 polymer ?
#
loop_
_entity_poly.entity_id
_entity_poly.type
_entity_poly.pdbx_seq_one_letter_code
_entity_poly.pdbx_strand_id
1 'polypeptide(L)' 'MRDVHLRTLFAEDPGRGERFTASFDQWGVELGKVLASRIIPELTSREVPRLAHDGSTNARIRGFRRLAGR' A
#
# COMPACT_ATOMS: atom_id res chain seq x y z
N MET A 1 -7.01 -8.25 -28.10
CA MET A 1 -6.91 -8.57 -26.66
C MET A 1 -7.77 -9.78 -26.42
N ARG A 2 -7.24 -10.89 -25.89
CA ARG A 2 -8.04 -12.09 -25.62
C ARG A 2 -8.76 -11.89 -24.28
N ASP A 3 -10.08 -12.04 -24.27
CA ASP A 3 -10.88 -12.09 -23.06
C ASP A 3 -10.56 -13.38 -22.30
N VAL A 4 -9.51 -13.33 -21.46
CA VAL A 4 -9.16 -14.45 -20.60
C VAL A 4 -9.82 -14.25 -19.24
N HIS A 5 -10.80 -15.09 -18.94
CA HIS A 5 -11.52 -15.07 -17.67
C HIS A 5 -10.59 -15.56 -16.55
N LEU A 6 -10.58 -14.88 -15.39
CA LEU A 6 -9.70 -15.20 -14.26
C LEU A 6 -9.75 -16.68 -13.85
N ARG A 7 -10.94 -17.31 -13.92
CA ARG A 7 -11.10 -18.75 -13.63
C ARG A 7 -10.27 -19.65 -14.56
N THR A 8 -10.15 -19.31 -15.84
CA THR A 8 -9.38 -20.08 -16.82
C THR A 8 -7.88 -19.96 -16.54
N LEU A 9 -7.42 -18.78 -16.11
CA LEU A 9 -6.00 -18.52 -15.79
C LEU A 9 -5.46 -19.36 -14.62
N PHE A 10 -6.31 -19.73 -13.67
CA PHE A 10 -5.94 -20.57 -12.51
C PHE A 10 -6.30 -22.06 -12.70
N ALA A 11 -7.19 -22.39 -13.64
CA ALA A 11 -7.53 -23.78 -13.95
C ALA A 11 -6.40 -24.50 -14.70
N GLU A 12 -5.70 -23.81 -15.60
CA GLU A 12 -4.57 -24.35 -16.37
C GLU A 12 -3.27 -24.42 -15.54
N ASP A 13 -3.21 -23.69 -14.42
CA ASP A 13 -2.03 -23.56 -13.59
C ASP A 13 -2.43 -23.33 -12.11
N PRO A 14 -2.71 -24.41 -11.36
CA PRO A 14 -3.15 -24.32 -9.96
C PRO A 14 -2.13 -23.63 -9.04
N GLY A 15 -0.83 -23.74 -9.37
CA GLY A 15 0.27 -23.11 -8.63
C GLY A 15 0.54 -21.65 -9.01
N ARG A 16 -0.26 -21.07 -9.93
CA ARG A 16 -0.07 -19.69 -10.40
C ARG A 16 -0.17 -18.67 -9.27
N GLY A 17 -1.13 -18.88 -8.37
CA GLY A 17 -1.34 -18.01 -7.20
C GLY A 17 -0.14 -18.00 -6.26
N GLU A 18 0.49 -19.15 -6.03
CA GLU A 18 1.67 -19.28 -5.16
C GLU A 18 2.90 -18.58 -5.77
N ARG A 19 3.12 -18.73 -7.08
CA ARG A 19 4.21 -18.02 -7.79
C ARG A 19 4.00 -16.52 -7.87
N PHE A 20 2.75 -16.08 -8.01
CA PHE A 20 2.41 -14.66 -7.89
C PHE A 20 2.74 -14.18 -6.47
N THR A 21 2.26 -14.89 -5.44
CA THR A 21 2.48 -14.53 -4.03
C THR A 21 3.96 -14.40 -3.67
N ALA A 22 4.81 -15.34 -4.12
CA ALA A 22 6.27 -15.31 -3.94
C ALA A 22 7.00 -14.19 -4.71
N SER A 23 6.29 -13.46 -5.57
CA SER A 23 6.79 -12.25 -6.24
C SER A 23 6.27 -10.96 -5.60
N PHE A 24 5.20 -11.00 -4.80
CA PHE A 24 4.63 -9.82 -4.13
C PHE A 24 5.09 -9.68 -2.67
N ASP A 25 5.57 -10.74 -2.06
CA ASP A 25 6.14 -10.76 -0.72
C ASP A 25 7.47 -9.99 -0.59
N GLN A 26 8.36 -10.04 -1.59
CA GLN A 26 9.62 -9.29 -1.55
C GLN A 26 9.47 -7.85 -2.09
N TRP A 27 8.80 -7.67 -3.22
CA TRP A 27 8.64 -6.34 -3.83
C TRP A 27 7.61 -5.48 -3.11
N GLY A 28 6.54 -6.08 -2.58
CA GLY A 28 5.52 -5.38 -1.80
C GLY A 28 6.02 -4.92 -0.44
N VAL A 29 6.94 -5.68 0.18
CA VAL A 29 7.56 -5.31 1.46
C VAL A 29 8.51 -4.13 1.30
N GLU A 30 9.36 -4.11 0.27
CA GLU A 30 10.31 -3.01 0.08
C GLU A 30 9.61 -1.69 -0.30
N LEU A 31 8.61 -1.73 -1.18
CA LEU A 31 7.81 -0.54 -1.47
C LEU A 31 7.05 -0.07 -0.21
N GLY A 32 6.46 -1.00 0.53
CA GLY A 32 5.76 -0.70 1.79
C GLY A 32 6.68 -0.02 2.82
N LYS A 33 7.92 -0.51 2.97
CA LYS A 33 8.93 0.09 3.85
C LYS A 33 9.28 1.51 3.41
N VAL A 34 9.57 1.73 2.13
CA VAL A 34 9.94 3.06 1.60
C VAL A 34 8.79 4.06 1.80
N LEU A 35 7.55 3.65 1.55
CA LEU A 35 6.37 4.49 1.78
C LEU A 35 6.17 4.79 3.27
N ALA A 36 6.29 3.78 4.14
CA ALA A 36 6.17 3.95 5.58
C ALA A 36 7.21 4.91 6.14
N SER A 37 8.47 4.80 5.72
CA SER A 37 9.55 5.71 6.14
C SER A 37 9.27 7.18 5.82
N ARG A 38 8.51 7.47 4.75
CA ARG A 38 8.10 8.84 4.40
C ARG A 38 6.91 9.33 5.23
N ILE A 39 5.96 8.45 5.53
CA ILE A 39 4.70 8.81 6.21
C ILE A 39 4.87 8.87 7.74
N ILE A 40 5.72 8.02 8.34
CA ILE A 40 5.91 7.97 9.80
C ILE A 40 6.25 9.34 10.42
N PRO A 41 7.19 10.15 9.87
CA PRO A 41 7.48 11.49 10.40
C PRO A 41 6.25 12.41 10.36
N GLU A 42 5.42 12.31 9.34
CA GLU A 42 4.21 13.12 9.18
C GLU A 42 3.10 12.72 10.17
N LEU A 43 3.04 11.46 10.58
CA LEU A 43 2.11 10.99 11.60
C LEU A 43 2.58 11.34 13.02
N THR A 44 3.89 11.31 13.26
CA THR A 44 4.48 11.41 14.61
C THR A 44 4.96 12.81 14.98
N SER A 45 5.13 13.72 14.01
CA SER A 45 5.50 15.12 14.27
C SER A 45 4.56 15.76 15.28
N ARG A 46 5.10 16.61 16.17
CA ARG A 46 4.29 17.41 17.11
C ARG A 46 3.62 18.61 16.42
N GLU A 47 4.23 19.12 15.37
CA GLU A 47 3.68 20.20 14.56
C GLU A 47 2.89 19.64 13.38
N VAL A 48 1.92 20.42 12.89
CA VAL A 48 1.12 20.06 11.72
C VAL A 48 2.01 20.10 10.47
N PRO A 49 2.33 18.95 9.85
CA PRO A 49 3.21 18.93 8.70
C PRO A 49 2.48 19.39 7.43
N ARG A 50 3.22 20.00 6.51
CA ARG A 50 2.72 20.28 5.16
C ARG A 50 2.75 18.97 4.36
N LEU A 51 1.58 18.45 4.02
CA LEU A 51 1.44 17.20 3.27
C LEU A 51 1.43 17.46 1.76
N ALA A 52 2.09 16.57 1.02
CA ALA A 52 2.20 16.63 -0.45
C ALA A 52 1.85 15.29 -1.12
N HIS A 53 0.96 14.50 -0.50
CA HIS A 53 0.44 13.25 -1.09
C HIS A 53 -0.87 13.50 -1.82
N ASP A 54 -1.45 12.45 -2.39
CA ASP A 54 -2.81 12.50 -2.93
C ASP A 54 -3.86 12.84 -1.85
N GLY A 55 -5.04 13.28 -2.30
CA GLY A 55 -6.10 13.73 -1.40
C GLY A 55 -6.55 12.68 -0.38
N SER A 56 -6.55 11.40 -0.76
CA SER A 56 -7.00 10.31 0.11
C SER A 56 -5.99 10.01 1.22
N THR A 57 -4.70 10.03 0.90
CA THR A 57 -3.61 9.85 1.86
C THR A 57 -3.56 11.01 2.84
N ASN A 58 -3.67 12.25 2.34
CA ASN A 58 -3.70 13.44 3.19
C ASN A 58 -4.90 13.46 4.15
N ALA A 59 -6.08 13.00 3.71
CA ALA A 59 -7.26 12.92 4.56
C ALA A 59 -7.06 11.90 5.69
N ARG A 60 -6.49 10.73 5.41
CA ARG A 60 -6.19 9.70 6.41
C ARG A 60 -5.16 10.15 7.43
N ILE A 61 -4.07 10.79 6.98
CA ILE A 61 -3.03 11.32 7.89
C ILE A 61 -3.64 12.33 8.87
N ARG A 62 -4.44 13.29 8.37
CA ARG A 62 -5.13 14.27 9.22
C ARG A 62 -6.10 13.63 10.20
N GLY A 63 -6.88 12.64 9.75
CA GLY A 63 -7.81 11.90 10.60
C GLY A 63 -7.10 11.15 11.73
N PHE A 64 -6.01 10.45 11.41
CA PHE A 64 -5.18 9.76 12.39
C PHE A 64 -4.61 10.72 13.45
N ARG A 65 -4.00 11.83 13.01
CA ARG A 65 -3.42 12.82 13.93
C ARG A 65 -4.45 13.42 14.89
N ARG A 66 -5.65 13.73 14.39
CA ARG A 66 -6.78 14.21 15.22
C ARG A 66 -7.14 13.19 16.31
N LEU A 67 -7.24 11.90 15.97
CA LEU A 67 -7.53 10.84 16.94
C LEU A 67 -6.37 10.66 17.94
N ALA A 68 -5.14 10.88 17.51
CA ALA A 68 -3.94 10.79 18.34
C ALA A 68 -3.66 12.05 19.18
N GLY A 69 -4.49 13.11 19.06
CA GLY A 69 -4.30 14.38 19.77
C GLY A 69 -3.06 15.16 19.32
N ARG A 70 -2.68 15.05 18.04
CA ARG A 70 -1.49 15.66 17.43
C ARG A 70 -1.83 16.59 16.27
#